data_AF-A0A523CZY3-F1
#
_entry.id   AF-A0A523CZY3-F1
#
_cell.length_a   1.000
_cell.length_b   1.000
_cell.length_c   1.000
_cell.angle_alpha   90.00
_cell.angle_beta   90.00
_cell.angle_gamma   90.00
#
_symmetry.space_group_name_H-M   'P 1'
#
loop_
_entity.id
_entity.type
_entity.pdbx_description
1 polymer ?
#
loop_
_entity_poly.entity_id
_entity_poly.type
_entity_poly.pdbx_seq_one_letter_code
_entity_poly.pdbx_strand_id
1 'polypeptide(L)'
;MQITEPMTLLTDYILAVGSLFFAVRLKATTHNQGQTCRKLWGLAFLFAAAAALLGGTYHGFSVYLGEFLHPALWNSTVYFIGLASGLMIAGTLSASLNRQDESVRWFLSGVGISLLGLGIQQSDLALHEHLNHNDLSHLILLGALYLFYRGSRLLQDR
;
A
#
# COMPACT_ATOMS: atom_id res chain seq x y z
N MET A 1 22.72 18.14 -2.35
CA MET A 1 21.70 17.47 -3.20
C MET A 1 20.35 18.02 -2.76
N GLN A 2 19.56 18.55 -3.68
CA GLN A 2 18.21 19.08 -3.45
C GLN A 2 17.20 17.94 -3.51
N ILE A 3 16.28 17.86 -2.56
CA ILE A 3 15.17 16.91 -2.58
C ILE A 3 13.91 17.70 -2.97
N THR A 4 13.21 17.28 -4.02
CA THR A 4 12.08 18.05 -4.57
C THR A 4 10.90 18.10 -3.60
N GLU A 5 10.49 16.94 -3.08
CA GLU A 5 9.40 16.80 -2.11
C GLU A 5 9.86 15.94 -0.92
N PRO A 6 10.56 16.54 0.07
CA PRO A 6 11.22 15.77 1.13
C PRO A 6 10.23 15.01 2.04
N MET A 7 9.05 15.57 2.27
CA MET A 7 8.04 14.93 3.11
C MET A 7 7.27 13.84 2.36
N THR A 8 6.96 14.05 1.08
CA THR A 8 6.36 13.00 0.24
C THR A 8 7.30 11.80 0.14
N LEU A 9 8.59 12.05 -0.13
CA LEU A 9 9.66 11.03 -0.12
C LEU A 9 9.67 10.24 1.21
N LEU A 10 9.66 10.95 2.33
CA LEU A 10 9.73 10.34 3.66
C LEU A 10 8.51 9.46 3.92
N THR A 11 7.30 9.97 3.67
CA THR A 11 6.07 9.23 3.90
C THR A 11 5.92 8.03 2.98
N ASP A 12 6.36 8.14 1.72
CA ASP A 12 6.47 7.02 0.79
C ASP A 12 7.41 5.93 1.31
N TYR A 13 8.57 6.30 1.85
CA TYR A 13 9.51 5.32 2.38
C TYR A 13 9.00 4.67 3.67
N ILE A 14 8.27 5.40 4.51
CA ILE A 14 7.55 4.84 5.66
C ILE A 14 6.49 3.83 5.18
N LEU A 15 5.71 4.19 4.16
CA LEU A 15 4.71 3.32 3.53
C LEU A 15 5.36 2.06 2.94
N ALA A 16 6.52 2.20 2.29
CA ALA A 16 7.29 1.10 1.72
C ALA A 16 7.77 0.12 2.80
N VAL A 17 8.39 0.63 3.85
CA VAL A 17 8.87 -0.18 4.99
C VAL A 17 7.71 -0.87 5.71
N GLY A 18 6.62 -0.15 5.97
CA GLY A 18 5.42 -0.71 6.61
C GLY A 18 4.78 -1.81 5.79
N SER A 19 4.64 -1.60 4.48
CA SER A 19 4.10 -2.61 3.55
C SER A 19 5.00 -3.84 3.45
N LEU A 20 6.32 -3.66 3.38
CA LEU A 20 7.27 -4.77 3.40
C LEU A 20 7.20 -5.56 4.71
N PHE A 21 7.09 -4.85 5.84
CA PHE A 21 6.89 -5.48 7.14
C PHE A 21 5.62 -6.33 7.16
N PHE A 22 4.49 -5.84 6.64
CA PHE A 22 3.26 -6.64 6.54
C PHE A 22 3.44 -7.88 5.65
N ALA A 23 4.10 -7.74 4.49
CA ALA A 23 4.39 -8.86 3.59
C ALA A 23 5.22 -9.94 4.29
N VAL A 24 6.32 -9.56 4.95
CA VAL A 24 7.22 -10.48 5.66
C VAL A 24 6.50 -11.16 6.82
N ARG A 25 5.75 -10.40 7.62
CA ARG A 25 5.01 -10.95 8.77
C ARG A 25 3.89 -11.88 8.35
N LEU A 26 3.17 -11.57 7.28
CA LEU A 26 2.11 -12.44 6.76
C LEU A 26 2.71 -13.74 6.21
N LYS A 27 3.81 -13.65 5.44
CA LYS A 27 4.56 -14.81 4.94
C LYS A 27 5.05 -15.70 6.08
N ALA A 28 5.58 -15.11 7.15
CA ALA A 28 6.05 -15.85 8.33
C ALA A 28 4.94 -16.63 9.05
N THR A 29 3.68 -16.22 8.92
CA THR A 29 2.52 -16.94 9.47
C THR A 29 1.84 -17.87 8.46
N THR A 30 2.36 -17.94 7.22
CA THR A 30 1.80 -18.73 6.13
C THR A 30 2.54 -20.07 6.06
N HIS A 31 2.06 -21.07 6.81
CA HIS A 31 2.60 -22.43 6.82
C HIS A 31 1.64 -23.39 6.09
N ASN A 32 2.14 -24.18 5.12
CA ASN A 32 1.48 -25.29 4.40
C ASN A 32 0.70 -24.99 3.10
N GLN A 33 0.38 -26.08 2.39
CA GLN A 33 -0.50 -26.14 1.21
C GLN A 33 -1.93 -25.69 1.59
N GLY A 34 -2.61 -24.93 0.73
CA GLY A 34 -3.96 -24.40 0.99
C GLY A 34 -4.04 -23.02 1.69
N GLN A 35 -3.09 -22.11 1.43
CA GLN A 35 -3.15 -20.70 1.89
C GLN A 35 -2.91 -19.69 0.76
N THR A 36 -3.51 -19.98 -0.40
CA THR A 36 -3.47 -19.15 -1.61
C THR A 36 -3.89 -17.71 -1.31
N CYS A 37 -4.96 -17.51 -0.54
CA CYS A 37 -5.44 -16.17 -0.19
C CYS A 37 -4.39 -15.33 0.54
N ARG A 38 -3.71 -15.91 1.53
CA ARG A 38 -2.65 -15.25 2.31
C ARG A 38 -1.40 -15.00 1.48
N LYS A 39 -1.04 -15.92 0.58
CA LYS A 39 0.09 -15.75 -0.35
C LYS A 39 -0.14 -14.58 -1.30
N LEU A 40 -1.34 -14.48 -1.87
CA LEU A 40 -1.73 -13.37 -2.76
C LEU A 40 -1.71 -12.03 -2.01
N TRP A 41 -2.24 -11.98 -0.79
CA TRP A 41 -2.14 -10.79 0.07
C TRP A 41 -0.69 -10.43 0.43
N GLY A 42 0.15 -11.42 0.73
CA GLY A 42 1.57 -11.19 1.00
C GLY A 42 2.30 -10.61 -0.21
N LEU A 43 1.99 -11.12 -1.40
CA LEU A 43 2.54 -10.61 -2.66
C LEU A 43 2.01 -9.20 -2.96
N ALA A 44 0.74 -8.92 -2.65
CA ALA A 44 0.16 -7.59 -2.79
C ALA A 44 0.90 -6.56 -1.92
N PHE A 45 1.16 -6.87 -0.65
CA PHE A 45 1.93 -5.99 0.23
C PHE A 45 3.37 -5.79 -0.26
N LEU A 46 3.99 -6.81 -0.87
CA LEU A 46 5.32 -6.68 -1.46
C LEU A 46 5.32 -5.72 -2.65
N PHE A 47 4.33 -5.80 -3.54
CA PHE A 47 4.22 -4.87 -4.66
C PHE A 47 3.81 -3.47 -4.22
N ALA A 48 2.99 -3.33 -3.18
CA ALA A 48 2.71 -2.03 -2.56
C ALA A 48 3.99 -1.40 -1.99
N ALA A 49 4.85 -2.20 -1.35
CA ALA A 49 6.14 -1.73 -0.86
C ALA A 49 7.06 -1.25 -1.99
N ALA A 50 7.13 -2.01 -3.09
CA ALA A 50 7.90 -1.64 -4.27
C ALA A 50 7.34 -0.37 -4.94
N ALA A 51 6.03 -0.25 -5.05
CA ALA A 51 5.38 0.94 -5.57
C ALA A 51 5.73 2.18 -4.75
N ALA A 52 5.58 2.12 -3.42
CA ALA A 52 5.89 3.25 -2.54
C ALA A 52 7.39 3.61 -2.57
N LEU A 53 8.29 2.62 -2.67
CA LEU A 53 9.73 2.88 -2.81
C LEU A 53 10.06 3.64 -4.12
N LEU A 54 9.46 3.22 -5.24
CA LEU A 54 9.64 3.88 -6.53
C LEU A 54 8.97 5.25 -6.57
N GLY A 55 7.77 5.39 -5.99
CA GLY A 55 7.04 6.64 -5.81
C GLY A 55 7.85 7.66 -5.01
N GLY A 56 8.34 7.27 -3.84
CA GLY A 56 9.18 8.14 -3.03
C GLY A 56 10.45 8.57 -3.75
N THR A 57 11.08 7.66 -4.50
CA THR A 57 12.26 7.98 -5.31
C THR A 57 11.94 8.99 -6.41
N TYR A 58 10.78 8.84 -7.06
CA TYR A 58 10.27 9.80 -8.04
C TYR A 58 10.03 11.18 -7.41
N HIS A 59 9.28 11.25 -6.30
CA HIS A 59 8.96 12.51 -5.61
C HIS A 59 10.20 13.19 -5.01
N GLY A 60 11.14 12.44 -4.47
CA GLY A 60 12.34 12.99 -3.83
C GLY A 60 13.41 13.47 -4.81
N PHE A 61 13.60 12.75 -5.93
CA PHE A 61 14.75 12.93 -6.81
C PHE A 61 14.40 13.32 -8.24
N SER A 62 13.16 13.75 -8.52
CA SER A 62 12.68 14.11 -9.86
C SER A 62 13.61 15.04 -10.63
N VAL A 63 14.24 16.02 -9.96
CA VAL A 63 15.19 16.97 -10.57
C VAL A 63 16.48 16.34 -11.11
N TYR A 64 16.79 15.11 -10.71
CA TYR A 64 17.96 14.35 -11.17
C TYR A 64 17.61 13.27 -12.18
N LEU A 65 16.33 13.05 -12.46
CA LEU A 65 15.88 12.05 -13.40
C LEU A 65 15.88 12.64 -14.82
N GLY A 66 16.60 11.99 -15.74
CA GLY A 66 16.58 12.35 -17.16
C GLY A 66 15.23 12.02 -17.83
N GLU A 67 15.06 12.47 -19.08
CA GLU A 67 13.83 12.33 -19.87
C GLU A 67 13.31 10.89 -19.99
N PHE A 68 14.21 9.90 -19.93
CA PHE A 68 13.84 8.48 -19.94
C PHE A 68 13.45 7.95 -18.56
N LEU A 69 14.25 8.25 -17.52
CA LEU A 69 14.07 7.68 -16.18
C LEU A 69 12.86 8.27 -15.46
N HIS A 70 12.55 9.54 -15.68
CA HIS A 70 11.42 10.21 -15.05
C HIS A 70 10.07 9.52 -15.34
N PRO A 71 9.64 9.35 -16.61
CA PRO A 71 8.40 8.62 -16.91
C PRO A 71 8.51 7.12 -16.62
N ALA A 72 9.69 6.51 -16.79
CA ALA A 72 9.86 5.08 -16.53
C ALA A 72 9.63 4.73 -15.05
N LEU A 73 10.15 5.55 -14.12
CA LEU A 73 9.92 5.37 -12.68
C LEU A 73 8.45 5.54 -12.33
N TRP A 74 7.81 6.62 -12.80
CA TRP A 74 6.39 6.86 -12.55
C TRP A 74 5.50 5.73 -13.08
N ASN A 75 5.71 5.31 -14.33
CA ASN A 75 4.93 4.22 -14.93
C ASN A 75 5.12 2.91 -14.17
N SER A 76 6.34 2.63 -13.70
CA SER A 76 6.63 1.45 -12.88
C SER A 76 5.89 1.49 -11.54
N THR A 77 5.87 2.65 -10.87
CA THR A 77 5.06 2.88 -9.66
C THR A 77 3.60 2.56 -9.92
N VAL A 78 3.00 3.12 -10.98
CA VAL A 78 1.59 2.90 -11.32
C VAL A 78 1.30 1.42 -11.63
N TYR A 79 2.16 0.73 -12.38
CA TYR A 79 1.99 -0.69 -12.65
C TYR A 79 2.05 -1.54 -11.38
N PHE A 80 2.94 -1.22 -10.44
CA PHE A 80 3.01 -1.93 -9.16
C PHE A 80 1.81 -1.64 -8.25
N ILE A 81 1.27 -0.42 -8.25
CA ILE A 81 -0.01 -0.12 -7.58
C ILE A 81 -1.14 -0.97 -8.16
N GLY A 82 -1.23 -1.07 -9.49
CA GLY A 82 -2.22 -1.89 -10.18
C GLY A 82 -2.09 -3.37 -9.85
N LEU A 83 -0.86 -3.90 -9.87
CA LEU A 83 -0.57 -5.29 -9.53
C LEU A 83 -0.89 -5.61 -8.06
N ALA A 84 -0.51 -4.71 -7.14
CA ALA A 84 -0.85 -4.84 -5.73
C ALA A 84 -2.36 -4.92 -5.54
N SER A 85 -3.11 -3.97 -6.11
CA SER A 85 -4.57 -3.93 -6.06
C SER A 85 -5.22 -5.19 -6.63
N GLY A 86 -4.76 -5.67 -7.79
CA GLY A 86 -5.24 -6.90 -8.43
C GLY A 86 -5.02 -8.13 -7.54
N LEU A 87 -3.85 -8.23 -6.89
CA LEU A 87 -3.53 -9.32 -5.97
C LEU A 87 -4.35 -9.25 -4.67
N MET A 88 -4.65 -8.06 -4.14
CA MET A 88 -5.55 -7.88 -2.99
C MET A 88 -6.95 -8.41 -3.31
N ILE A 89 -7.47 -8.07 -4.49
CA ILE A 89 -8.76 -8.56 -4.97
C ILE A 89 -8.72 -10.08 -5.14
N ALA A 90 -7.72 -10.62 -5.84
CA ALA A 90 -7.57 -12.06 -6.05
C ALA A 90 -7.46 -12.83 -4.72
N GLY A 91 -6.65 -12.33 -3.78
CA GLY A 91 -6.51 -12.90 -2.44
C GLY A 91 -7.83 -12.95 -1.69
N THR A 92 -8.62 -11.88 -1.75
CA THR A 92 -9.95 -11.80 -1.13
C THR A 92 -10.97 -12.73 -1.81
N LEU A 93 -10.97 -12.81 -3.14
CA LEU A 93 -11.85 -13.70 -3.89
C LEU A 93 -11.53 -15.18 -3.67
N SER A 94 -10.26 -15.51 -3.42
CA SER A 94 -9.84 -16.88 -3.09
C SER A 94 -10.12 -17.30 -1.64
N ALA A 95 -10.57 -16.36 -0.79
CA ALA A 95 -10.83 -16.63 0.62
C ALA A 95 -12.28 -17.06 0.89
N SER A 96 -12.46 -17.99 1.82
CA SER A 96 -13.74 -18.30 2.43
C SER A 96 -14.10 -17.20 3.43
N LEU A 97 -15.22 -16.51 3.19
CA LEU A 97 -15.65 -15.36 3.97
C LEU A 97 -17.13 -15.48 4.30
N ASN A 98 -17.44 -15.48 5.60
CA ASN A 98 -18.78 -15.25 6.12
C ASN A 98 -18.92 -13.81 6.60
N ARG A 99 -20.13 -13.23 6.45
CA ARG A 99 -20.38 -11.83 6.84
C ARG A 99 -20.11 -11.54 8.32
N GLN A 100 -20.15 -12.56 9.17
CA GLN A 100 -19.90 -12.45 10.61
C GLN A 100 -18.41 -12.59 10.97
N ASP A 101 -17.56 -12.93 10.00
CA ASP A 101 -16.14 -13.12 10.26
C ASP A 101 -15.48 -11.80 10.64
N GLU A 102 -14.59 -11.88 11.62
CA GLU A 102 -13.81 -10.72 12.05
C GLU A 102 -12.95 -10.16 10.89
N SER A 103 -12.50 -11.01 9.97
CA SER A 103 -11.76 -10.63 8.76
C SER A 103 -12.52 -9.58 7.94
N VAL A 104 -13.83 -9.76 7.74
CA VAL A 104 -14.67 -8.86 6.94
C VAL A 104 -14.72 -7.46 7.54
N ARG A 105 -14.80 -7.35 8.88
CA ARG A 105 -14.78 -6.04 9.57
C ARG A 105 -13.46 -5.31 9.31
N TRP A 106 -12.34 -6.01 9.41
CA TRP A 106 -11.03 -5.45 9.09
C TRP A 106 -10.94 -4.97 7.63
N PHE A 107 -11.45 -5.75 6.68
CA PHE A 107 -11.47 -5.36 5.26
C PHE A 107 -12.38 -4.14 5.01
N LEU A 108 -13.60 -4.11 5.56
CA LEU A 108 -14.51 -2.99 5.39
C LEU A 108 -13.95 -1.70 6.01
N SER A 109 -13.35 -1.79 7.19
CA SER A 109 -12.65 -0.65 7.80
C SER A 109 -11.47 -0.21 6.94
N GLY A 110 -10.66 -1.14 6.41
CA GLY A 110 -9.57 -0.83 5.49
C GLY A 110 -10.02 -0.10 4.24
N VAL A 111 -11.13 -0.54 3.61
CA VAL A 111 -11.75 0.16 2.47
C VAL A 111 -12.21 1.55 2.87
N GLY A 112 -12.91 1.70 4.00
CA GLY A 112 -13.37 3.00 4.49
C GLY A 112 -12.22 3.99 4.73
N ILE A 113 -11.14 3.55 5.38
CA ILE A 113 -9.94 4.37 5.59
C ILE A 113 -9.24 4.68 4.26
N SER A 114 -9.20 3.74 3.31
CA SER A 114 -8.62 3.99 1.97
C SER A 114 -9.38 5.08 1.22
N LEU A 115 -10.71 5.06 1.28
CA LEU A 115 -11.57 6.07 0.65
C LEU A 115 -11.40 7.45 1.31
N LEU A 116 -11.24 7.50 2.63
CA LEU A 116 -10.89 8.74 3.34
C LEU A 116 -9.53 9.28 2.87
N GLY A 117 -8.52 8.41 2.74
CA GLY A 117 -7.21 8.78 2.21
C GLY A 117 -7.28 9.35 0.80
N LEU A 118 -8.08 8.73 -0.09
CA LEU A 118 -8.32 9.22 -1.44
C LEU A 118 -9.01 10.59 -1.44
N GLY A 119 -10.03 10.79 -0.60
CA GLY A 119 -10.72 12.07 -0.47
C GLY A 119 -9.80 13.19 0.02
N ILE A 120 -8.89 12.88 0.95
CA ILE A 120 -7.87 13.83 1.42
C ILE A 120 -6.86 14.13 0.32
N GLN A 121 -6.38 13.13 -0.41
CA GLN A 121 -5.43 13.32 -1.51
C GLN A 121 -5.95 14.28 -2.59
N GLN A 122 -7.25 14.24 -2.88
CA GLN A 122 -7.90 15.11 -3.87
C GLN A 122 -8.28 16.49 -3.32
N SER A 123 -7.90 16.81 -2.08
CA SER A 123 -8.18 18.10 -1.44
C SER A 123 -6.92 18.96 -1.36
N ASP A 124 -7.09 20.26 -1.15
CA ASP A 124 -5.98 21.18 -0.89
C ASP A 124 -5.59 21.25 0.61
N LEU A 125 -5.93 20.21 1.38
CA LEU A 125 -5.68 20.21 2.83
C LEU A 125 -4.18 20.17 3.13
N ALA A 126 -3.71 21.12 3.94
CA ALA A 126 -2.35 21.12 4.49
C ALA A 126 -2.43 21.35 6.00
N LEU A 127 -1.99 20.34 6.78
CA LEU A 127 -2.02 20.41 8.25
C LEU A 127 -0.82 21.19 8.79
N HIS A 128 0.29 21.21 8.05
CA HIS A 128 1.50 21.94 8.39
C HIS A 128 2.20 22.42 7.12
N GLU A 129 3.12 23.38 7.23
CA GLU A 129 3.94 23.91 6.12
C GLU A 129 4.67 22.82 5.31
N HIS A 130 4.94 21.67 5.94
CA HIS A 130 5.63 20.54 5.32
C HIS A 130 4.76 19.27 5.30
N LEU A 131 3.51 19.32 5.78
CA LEU A 131 2.62 18.16 5.82
C LEU A 131 1.33 18.49 5.05
N ASN A 132 1.32 18.11 3.78
CA ASN A 132 0.22 18.36 2.85
C ASN A 132 -0.71 17.15 2.70
N HIS A 133 -1.66 17.25 1.78
CA HIS A 133 -2.65 16.23 1.48
C HIS A 133 -2.02 14.92 0.98
N ASN A 134 -0.92 14.97 0.22
CA ASN A 134 -0.22 13.77 -0.25
C ASN A 134 0.40 13.02 0.92
N ASP A 135 1.14 13.74 1.78
CA ASP A 135 1.76 13.16 2.97
C ASP A 135 0.72 12.51 3.89
N LEU A 136 -0.38 13.23 4.14
CA LEU A 136 -1.47 12.73 4.97
C LEU A 136 -2.14 11.51 4.33
N SER A 137 -2.35 11.53 3.01
CA SER A 137 -2.91 10.39 2.28
C SER A 137 -2.03 9.14 2.38
N HIS A 138 -0.70 9.28 2.35
CA HIS A 138 0.25 8.18 2.51
C HIS A 138 0.18 7.56 3.91
N LEU A 139 0.11 8.40 4.95
CA LEU A 139 -0.04 7.92 6.33
C LEU A 139 -1.39 7.23 6.56
N ILE A 140 -2.47 7.75 5.99
CA ILE A 140 -3.80 7.14 6.04
C ILE A 140 -3.81 5.82 5.27
N LEU A 141 -3.19 5.77 4.09
CA LEU A 141 -3.04 4.56 3.30
C LEU A 141 -2.26 3.49 4.08
N LEU A 142 -1.19 3.84 4.79
CA LEU A 142 -0.50 2.91 5.68
C LEU A 142 -1.43 2.35 6.77
N GLY A 143 -2.27 3.20 7.35
CA GLY A 143 -3.33 2.79 8.28
C GLY A 143 -4.32 1.80 7.66
N ALA A 144 -4.76 2.05 6.44
CA ALA A 144 -5.62 1.12 5.70
C ALA A 144 -4.92 -0.23 5.42
N LEU A 145 -3.66 -0.20 4.97
CA LEU A 145 -2.86 -1.40 4.74
C LEU A 145 -2.65 -2.22 6.02
N TYR A 146 -2.52 -1.56 7.17
CA TYR A 146 -2.50 -2.25 8.46
C TYR A 146 -3.81 -3.00 8.74
N LEU A 147 -4.97 -2.38 8.48
CA LEU A 147 -6.27 -3.03 8.64
C LEU A 147 -6.42 -4.23 7.70
N PHE A 148 -6.00 -4.09 6.44
CA PHE A 148 -5.96 -5.20 5.50
C PHE A 148 -4.99 -6.31 5.93
N TYR A 149 -3.85 -5.96 6.51
CA TYR A 149 -2.92 -6.93 7.08
C TYR A 149 -3.57 -7.72 8.23
N ARG A 150 -4.29 -7.03 9.13
CA ARG A 150 -5.05 -7.68 10.21
C ARG A 150 -6.11 -8.64 9.68
N GLY A 151 -6.86 -8.23 8.66
CA GLY A 151 -7.87 -9.06 7.99
C GLY A 151 -7.27 -10.27 7.28
N SER A 152 -6.20 -10.08 6.51
CA SER A 152 -5.53 -11.13 5.73
C SER A 152 -4.98 -12.27 6.59
N ARG A 153 -4.51 -11.99 7.80
CA ARG A 153 -4.07 -13.04 8.76
C ARG A 153 -5.18 -14.01 9.17
N LEU A 154 -6.43 -13.59 9.08
CA LEU A 154 -7.60 -14.37 9.49
C LEU A 154 -8.20 -15.17 8.33
N LEU A 155 -7.76 -14.95 7.09
CA LEU A 155 -8.32 -15.61 5.91
C LEU A 155 -8.01 -17.11 5.89
N GLN A 156 -8.91 -17.86 5.29
CA GLN A 156 -8.74 -19.27 4.93
C GLN A 156 -9.11 -19.42 3.46
N ASP A 157 -8.49 -20.35 2.74
CA ASP A 157 -8.86 -20.64 1.35
C ASP A 157 -10.30 -21.16 1.28
N ARG A 158 -10.96 -20.97 0.12
CA ARG A 158 -12.28 -21.53 -0.19
C ARG A 158 -12.25 -23.04 -0.36
#